data_AF-A0A8T8LHB9-F1
#
_entry.id   AF-A0A8T8LHB9-F1
#
_cell.length_a   1.000
_cell.length_b   1.000
_cell.length_c   1.000
_cell.angle_alpha   90.00
_cell.angle_beta   90.00
_cell.angle_gamma   90.00
#
_symmetry.space_group_name_H-M   'P 1'
#
loop_
_entity.id
_entity.type
_entity.pdbx_description
1 polymer ?
#
loop_
_entity_poly.entity_id
_entity_poly.type
_entity_poly.pdbx_seq_one_letter_code
_entity_poly.pdbx_strand_id
1 'polypeptide(L)'
;MAHDPLSPSEALRTPIGAVLASVSLLVFVYSILIVGQILFGVWVVLVLAAGPYLSYRLLAALDSLADGAQRIADAREREVRGDDGARFDRPVDRDASETRERSGERATERER
;
A
#
# COMPACT_ATOMS: atom_id res chain seq x y z
N MET A 1 6.32 -72.77 -14.37
CA MET A 1 6.29 -72.01 -15.65
C MET A 1 6.32 -70.54 -15.29
N ALA A 2 7.40 -69.85 -15.61
CA ALA A 2 7.48 -68.40 -15.38
C ALA A 2 6.58 -67.72 -16.41
N HIS A 3 5.52 -67.05 -15.95
CA HIS A 3 4.75 -66.16 -16.81
C HIS A 3 5.62 -64.93 -17.09
N ASP A 4 5.99 -64.75 -18.34
CA ASP A 4 6.60 -63.51 -18.80
C ASP A 4 5.48 -62.47 -18.89
N PRO A 5 5.47 -61.43 -18.04
CA PRO A 5 4.41 -60.43 -18.07
C PRO A 5 4.51 -59.60 -19.35
N LEU A 6 3.36 -59.34 -19.98
CA LEU A 6 3.27 -58.43 -21.12
C LEU A 6 3.90 -57.08 -20.76
N SER A 7 4.78 -56.57 -21.64
CA SER A 7 5.27 -55.20 -21.49
C SER A 7 4.10 -54.20 -21.62
N PRO A 8 4.18 -53.01 -21.00
CA PRO A 8 3.10 -52.01 -21.08
C PRO A 8 2.71 -51.67 -22.53
N SER A 9 3.71 -51.63 -23.42
CA SER A 9 3.56 -51.44 -24.86
C SER A 9 2.82 -52.58 -25.56
N GLU A 10 3.05 -53.84 -25.15
CA GLU A 10 2.34 -55.00 -25.70
C GLU A 10 0.93 -55.11 -25.13
N ALA A 11 0.75 -54.78 -23.85
CA ALA A 11 -0.56 -54.72 -23.21
C ALA A 11 -1.47 -53.71 -23.93
N LEU A 12 -0.97 -52.52 -24.28
CA LEU A 12 -1.73 -51.49 -25.04
C LEU A 12 -2.17 -51.95 -26.43
N ARG A 13 -1.45 -52.88 -27.05
CA ARG A 13 -1.84 -53.44 -28.37
C ARG A 13 -2.95 -54.49 -28.25
N THR A 14 -3.24 -54.97 -27.05
CA THR A 14 -4.40 -55.84 -26.81
C THR A 14 -5.68 -54.99 -26.70
N PRO A 15 -6.84 -55.52 -27.14
CA PRO A 15 -8.11 -54.80 -27.01
C PRO A 15 -8.43 -54.41 -25.56
N ILE A 16 -8.15 -55.32 -24.62
CA ILE A 16 -8.40 -55.11 -23.18
C ILE A 16 -7.48 -54.01 -22.64
N GLY A 17 -6.18 -54.05 -22.97
CA GLY A 17 -5.26 -53.02 -22.52
C GLY A 17 -5.55 -51.64 -23.13
N ALA A 18 -6.00 -51.59 -24.39
CA ALA A 18 -6.45 -50.34 -25.01
C ALA A 18 -7.69 -49.76 -24.32
N VAL A 19 -8.67 -50.59 -23.97
CA VAL A 19 -9.87 -50.17 -23.22
C VAL A 19 -9.48 -49.67 -21.83
N LEU A 20 -8.66 -50.41 -21.09
CA LEU A 20 -8.21 -50.01 -19.75
C LEU A 20 -7.41 -48.70 -19.78
N ALA A 21 -6.54 -48.53 -20.77
CA ALA A 21 -5.80 -47.29 -20.95
C ALA A 21 -6.73 -46.11 -21.25
N SER A 22 -7.72 -46.31 -22.12
CA SER A 22 -8.70 -45.28 -22.47
C SER A 22 -9.55 -44.88 -21.27
N VAL A 23 -10.05 -45.85 -20.50
CA VAL A 23 -10.81 -45.60 -19.26
C VAL A 23 -9.94 -44.89 -18.22
N SER A 24 -8.69 -45.33 -18.04
CA SER A 24 -7.76 -44.68 -17.12
C SER A 24 -7.48 -43.23 -17.51
N LEU A 25 -7.30 -42.96 -18.80
CA LEU A 25 -7.12 -41.60 -19.31
C LEU A 25 -8.37 -40.75 -19.07
N LEU A 26 -9.56 -41.28 -19.32
CA LEU A 26 -10.83 -40.60 -19.05
C LEU A 26 -10.98 -40.26 -17.57
N VAL A 27 -10.73 -41.21 -16.67
CA VAL A 27 -10.77 -41.00 -15.22
C VAL A 27 -9.74 -39.95 -14.78
N PHE A 28 -8.54 -40.00 -15.35
CA PHE A 28 -7.49 -39.03 -15.06
C PHE A 28 -7.90 -37.61 -15.47
N VAL A 29 -8.39 -37.43 -16.70
CA VAL A 29 -8.89 -36.15 -17.19
C VAL A 29 -10.05 -35.66 -16.32
N TYR A 30 -11.00 -36.54 -15.99
CA TYR A 30 -12.14 -36.21 -15.14
C TYR A 30 -11.70 -35.78 -13.73
N SER A 31 -10.70 -36.45 -13.16
CA SER A 31 -10.11 -36.09 -11.87
C SER A 31 -9.51 -34.69 -11.91
N ILE A 32 -8.75 -34.34 -12.95
CA ILE A 32 -8.20 -33.00 -13.13
C ILE A 32 -9.31 -31.95 -13.20
N LEU A 33 -10.39 -32.22 -13.93
CA LEU A 33 -11.52 -31.29 -14.02
C LEU A 33 -12.17 -31.06 -12.65
N ILE A 34 -12.36 -32.11 -11.84
CA ILE A 34 -12.89 -31.97 -10.47
C ILE A 34 -11.95 -31.13 -9.60
N VAL A 35 -10.65 -31.45 -9.60
CA VAL A 35 -9.66 -30.70 -8.81
C VAL A 35 -9.64 -29.24 -9.25
N GLY A 36 -9.68 -28.99 -10.56
CA GLY A 36 -9.76 -27.66 -11.14
C GLY A 36 -11.02 -26.91 -10.69
N GLN A 37 -12.18 -27.56 -10.70
CA GLN A 37 -13.44 -26.97 -10.26
C GLN A 37 -13.42 -26.61 -8.77
N ILE A 38 -12.88 -27.49 -7.92
CA ILE A 38 -12.74 -27.23 -6.49
C ILE A 38 -11.78 -26.07 -6.26
N LEU A 39 -10.62 -26.10 -6.92
CA LEU A 39 -9.62 -25.03 -6.82
C LEU A 39 -10.18 -23.69 -7.28
N PHE A 40 -10.95 -23.69 -8.37
CA PHE A 40 -11.64 -22.50 -8.86
C PHE A 40 -12.66 -21.99 -7.84
N GLY A 41 -13.47 -22.86 -7.25
CA GLY A 41 -14.41 -22.51 -6.19
C GLY A 41 -13.71 -21.86 -4.98
N VAL A 42 -12.59 -22.45 -4.52
CA VAL A 42 -11.76 -21.88 -3.45
C VAL A 42 -11.21 -20.51 -3.84
N TRP A 43 -10.70 -20.37 -5.06
CA TRP A 43 -10.21 -19.09 -5.58
C TRP A 43 -11.27 -18.01 -5.62
N VAL A 44 -12.47 -18.34 -6.11
CA VAL A 44 -13.61 -17.41 -6.14
C VAL A 44 -13.96 -16.97 -4.73
N VAL A 45 -14.11 -17.89 -3.78
CA VAL A 45 -14.40 -17.55 -2.38
C VAL A 45 -13.30 -16.67 -1.78
N LEU A 46 -12.03 -17.00 -2.00
CA LEU A 46 -10.89 -16.22 -1.51
C LEU A 46 -10.91 -14.79 -2.06
N VAL A 47 -11.09 -14.63 -3.37
CA VAL A 47 -11.13 -13.33 -4.04
C VAL A 47 -12.34 -12.52 -3.58
N LEU A 48 -13.52 -13.14 -3.46
CA LEU A 48 -14.71 -12.43 -3.01
C LEU A 48 -14.64 -12.04 -1.52
N ALA A 49 -14.05 -12.88 -0.68
CA ALA A 49 -13.93 -12.62 0.75
C ALA A 49 -12.80 -11.62 1.07
N ALA A 50 -11.60 -11.83 0.50
CA ALA A 50 -10.43 -11.01 0.81
C ALA A 50 -10.27 -9.82 -0.14
N GLY A 51 -10.73 -9.94 -1.39
CA GLY A 51 -10.53 -8.93 -2.43
C GLY A 51 -11.06 -7.55 -2.07
N PRO A 52 -12.32 -7.40 -1.61
CA PRO A 52 -12.85 -6.10 -1.19
C PRO A 52 -12.06 -5.50 -0.02
N TYR A 53 -11.70 -6.32 0.97
CA TYR A 53 -10.93 -5.88 2.13
C TYR A 53 -9.52 -5.41 1.73
N LEU A 54 -8.80 -6.20 0.93
CA LEU A 54 -7.48 -5.84 0.43
C LEU A 54 -7.53 -4.60 -0.45
N SER A 55 -8.55 -4.49 -1.31
CA SER A 55 -8.74 -3.33 -2.18
C SER A 55 -8.96 -2.07 -1.35
N TYR A 56 -9.87 -2.13 -0.37
CA TYR A 56 -10.09 -1.02 0.56
C TYR A 56 -8.81 -0.64 1.29
N ARG A 57 -8.08 -1.63 1.82
CA ARG A 57 -6.84 -1.37 2.57
C ARG A 57 -5.75 -0.76 1.69
N LEU A 58 -5.64 -1.21 0.45
CA LEU A 58 -4.69 -0.67 -0.52
C LEU A 58 -5.04 0.78 -0.86
N LEU A 59 -6.30 1.08 -1.16
CA LEU A 59 -6.74 2.44 -1.44
C LEU A 59 -6.51 3.37 -0.25
N ALA A 60 -6.84 2.93 0.97
CA ALA A 60 -6.58 3.70 2.19
C ALA A 60 -5.07 3.94 2.41
N ALA A 61 -4.23 2.96 2.08
CA ALA A 61 -2.78 3.14 2.14
C ALA A 61 -2.29 4.17 1.11
N LEU A 62 -2.82 4.13 -0.12
CA LEU A 62 -2.50 5.11 -1.15
C LEU A 62 -2.95 6.52 -0.78
N ASP A 63 -4.12 6.64 -0.15
CA ASP A 63 -4.64 7.91 0.36
C ASP A 63 -3.70 8.51 1.42
N SER A 64 -3.29 7.69 2.40
CA SER A 64 -2.32 8.11 3.42
C SER A 64 -0.94 8.49 2.84
N LEU A 65 -0.56 7.89 1.71
CA LEU A 65 0.67 8.23 1.00
C LEU A 65 0.55 9.59 0.31
N ALA A 66 -0.61 9.88 -0.29
CA ALA A 66 -0.89 11.18 -0.90
C ALA A 66 -0.90 12.30 0.15
N ASP A 67 -1.56 12.09 1.28
CA ASP A 67 -1.54 13.02 2.42
C ASP A 67 -0.11 13.29 2.91
N GLY A 68 0.71 12.24 2.98
CA GLY A 68 2.12 12.37 3.31
C GLY A 68 2.89 13.25 2.32
N ALA A 69 2.64 13.08 1.02
CA ALA A 69 3.26 13.88 -0.02
C ALA A 69 2.83 15.36 0.06
N GLN A 70 1.56 15.62 0.33
CA GLN A 70 1.03 16.98 0.52
C GLN A 70 1.69 17.67 1.72
N ARG A 71 1.86 16.97 2.84
CA ARG A 71 2.56 17.52 4.01
C ARG A 71 4.01 17.91 3.70
N ILE A 72 4.70 17.15 2.85
CA ILE A 72 6.07 17.46 2.44
C ILE A 72 6.10 18.71 1.56
N ALA A 73 5.16 18.85 0.64
CA ALA A 73 4.99 20.06 -0.16
C ALA A 73 4.72 21.29 0.73
N ASP A 74 3.76 21.19 1.66
CA ASP A 74 3.43 22.29 2.58
C ASP A 74 4.62 22.68 3.48
N ALA A 75 5.40 21.71 3.96
CA ALA A 75 6.60 21.98 4.74
C ALA A 75 7.61 22.78 3.92
N ARG A 76 7.82 22.40 2.67
CA ARG A 76 8.73 23.07 1.75
C ARG A 76 8.27 24.48 1.38
N GLU A 77 6.97 24.69 1.18
CA GLU A 77 6.43 26.03 0.95
C GLU A 77 6.66 26.95 2.15
N ARG A 78 6.52 26.45 3.39
CA ARG A 78 6.80 27.22 4.60
C ARG A 78 8.28 27.56 4.76
N GLU A 79 9.19 26.66 4.39
CA GLU A 79 10.63 26.94 4.39
C GLU A 79 10.98 28.07 3.42
N VAL A 80 10.48 28.00 2.17
CA VAL A 80 10.71 29.04 1.15
C VAL A 80 10.05 30.37 1.55
N ARG A 81 8.80 30.34 2.02
CA ARG A 81 8.06 31.54 2.47
C ARG A 81 8.67 32.14 3.74
N GLY A 82 9.20 31.33 4.65
CA GLY A 82 9.83 31.76 5.89
C GLY A 82 11.15 32.48 5.65
N ASP A 83 11.92 32.03 4.66
CA ASP A 83 13.16 32.69 4.22
C ASP A 83 12.87 34.04 3.55
N ASP A 84 11.85 34.12 2.68
CA ASP A 84 11.41 35.38 2.07
C ASP A 84 10.75 36.34 3.10
N GLY A 85 9.93 35.82 4.00
CA GLY A 85 9.24 36.61 5.05
C GLY A 85 10.20 37.21 6.07
N ALA A 86 11.23 36.47 6.50
CA ALA A 86 12.26 36.99 7.40
C ALA A 86 13.07 38.15 6.78
N ARG A 87 13.11 38.25 5.45
CA ARG A 87 13.76 39.39 4.74
C ARG A 87 12.91 40.65 4.76
N PHE A 88 11.58 40.52 4.71
CA PHE A 88 10.64 41.65 4.67
C PHE A 88 10.18 42.12 6.05
N ASP A 89 10.30 41.29 7.09
CA ASP A 89 9.83 41.58 8.45
C ASP A 89 10.94 42.13 9.37
N ARG A 90 12.00 42.73 8.80
CA ARG A 90 13.03 43.43 9.59
C ARG A 90 12.43 44.75 10.09
N PRO A 91 12.11 44.90 11.38
CA PRO A 91 11.61 46.17 11.89
C PRO A 91 12.73 47.19 11.73
N VAL A 92 12.48 48.25 10.98
CA VAL A 92 13.36 49.41 10.96
C VAL A 92 13.21 50.07 12.33
N ASP A 93 14.18 49.84 13.21
CA ASP A 93 14.26 50.47 14.54
C ASP A 93 14.14 51.99 14.42
N ARG A 94 12.93 52.52 14.63
CA ARG A 94 12.63 53.98 14.63
C ARG A 94 12.43 54.54 16.04
N ASP A 95 12.44 53.71 17.08
CA ASP A 95 12.03 54.11 18.44
C ASP A 95 13.17 54.49 19.41
N ALA A 96 14.42 54.58 18.96
CA ALA A 96 15.53 55.00 19.84
C ALA A 96 15.51 56.50 20.22
N SER A 97 14.52 57.28 19.77
CA SER A 97 14.51 58.75 19.94
C SER A 97 13.50 59.30 20.95
N GLU A 98 12.48 58.55 21.39
CA GLU A 98 11.44 59.10 22.29
C GLU A 98 11.70 58.88 23.79
N THR A 99 12.58 57.96 24.18
CA THR A 99 12.75 57.58 25.60
C THR A 99 13.56 58.60 26.43
N ARG A 100 14.18 59.62 25.80
CA ARG A 100 15.06 60.56 26.51
C ARG A 100 14.32 61.76 27.13
N GLU A 101 13.12 62.10 26.69
CA GLU A 101 12.42 63.32 27.14
C GLU A 101 11.56 63.10 28.40
N ARG A 102 11.05 61.88 28.66
CA ARG A 102 10.06 61.64 29.74
C ARG A 102 10.63 61.50 31.16
N SER A 103 11.95 61.43 31.32
CA SER A 103 12.58 61.13 32.63
C SER A 103 12.87 62.37 33.50
N GLY A 104 12.64 63.59 32.99
CA GLY A 104 13.03 64.83 33.68
C GLY A 104 12.02 65.40 34.68
N GLU A 105 10.75 64.99 34.65
CA GLU A 105 9.66 65.85 35.16
C GLU A 105 9.00 65.42 36.49
N ARG A 106 9.43 64.32 37.13
CA ARG A 106 8.74 63.78 38.33
C ARG A 106 9.50 63.86 39.66
N ALA A 107 10.64 64.55 39.73
CA ALA A 107 11.50 64.51 40.91
C ALA A 107 11.28 65.62 41.96
N THR A 108 10.29 66.51 41.81
CA THR A 108 10.12 67.66 42.72
C THR A 108 8.69 67.83 43.23
N GLU A 109 8.24 66.97 44.14
CA GLU A 109 7.20 67.37 45.09
C GLU A 109 7.39 66.64 46.42
N ARG A 110 8.15 67.31 47.29
CA ARG A 110 8.51 66.97 48.67
C ARG A 110 7.74 67.92 49.58
N GLU A 111 7.31 67.42 50.74
CA GLU A 111 6.95 68.18 51.95
C GLU A 111 5.80 69.18 51.89
N ARG A 112 4.64 68.78 52.45
CA ARG A 112 4.05 69.53 53.57
C ARG A 112 3.06 68.71 54.38
#